data_AF-A0A1S3D2Y4-F1
#
_entry.id   AF-A0A1S3D2Y4-F1
#
_cell.length_a   1.000
_cell.length_b   1.000
_cell.length_c   1.000
_cell.angle_alpha   90.00
_cell.angle_beta   90.00
_cell.angle_gamma   90.00
#
_symmetry.space_group_name_H-M   'P 1'
#
loop_
_entity.id
_entity.type
_entity.pdbx_description
1 polymer ?
#
loop_
_entity_poly.entity_id
_entity_poly.type
_entity_poly.pdbx_seq_one_letter_code
_entity_poly.pdbx_strand_id
1 'polypeptide(L)'
;MLSTILKLLAVFSHFSFVLSFQEEWSSPPKVGRNFKGGEEPNGGVGDDHVLRGNGNAKYARSTSVPSGAPGEVYRLKEKIARSNKKPKPSEVQHFTRSQWISLVALGMVDFVGFCSMSIMAPFFPKEAALKDMSVSYAGFVFSFYALVMFLSAPVFGKIMSSAGTKFIFVSGVFVTGTCNVLFGLLPQIRSNSEFAIYCFLVRGMEALGASAFSTASFVYVIHLFPDNVGAVLGILETFVGLGMSIGPALGGILYSIGGFALPFYILGFLMILLVPVYLHVLPHNSIVMTKSY
;
A
#
# COMPACT_ATOMS: atom_id res chain seq x y z
N MET A 1 -30.27 -12.57 15.30
CA MET A 1 -29.58 -13.83 14.94
C MET A 1 -29.71 -14.13 13.46
N LEU A 2 -30.89 -14.53 12.95
CA LEU A 2 -31.09 -14.84 11.52
C LEU A 2 -30.80 -13.65 10.58
N SER A 3 -31.23 -12.43 10.94
CA SER A 3 -30.91 -11.21 10.18
C SER A 3 -29.41 -10.89 10.13
N THR A 4 -28.67 -11.16 11.22
CA THR A 4 -27.22 -10.95 11.29
C THR A 4 -26.47 -11.98 10.44
N ILE A 5 -26.92 -13.24 10.48
CA ILE A 5 -26.41 -14.33 9.66
C ILE A 5 -26.67 -14.07 8.17
N LEU A 6 -27.87 -13.59 7.81
CA LEU A 6 -28.20 -13.18 6.43
C LEU A 6 -27.33 -12.01 5.94
N LYS A 7 -27.06 -11.01 6.79
CA LYS A 7 -26.15 -9.90 6.46
C LYS A 7 -24.71 -10.36 6.26
N LEU A 8 -24.23 -11.29 7.09
CA LEU A 8 -22.90 -11.89 6.96
C LEU A 8 -22.79 -12.76 5.70
N LEU A 9 -23.78 -13.61 5.43
CA LEU A 9 -23.81 -14.45 4.22
C LEU A 9 -23.93 -13.62 2.93
N ALA A 10 -24.66 -12.51 2.95
CA ALA A 10 -24.71 -11.57 1.82
C ALA A 10 -23.34 -10.93 1.53
N VAL A 11 -22.52 -10.67 2.55
CA VAL A 11 -21.14 -10.17 2.39
C VAL A 11 -20.23 -11.24 1.77
N PHE A 12 -20.38 -12.52 2.17
CA PHE A 12 -19.69 -13.63 1.53
C PHE A 12 -20.10 -13.82 0.06
N SER A 13 -21.39 -13.65 -0.25
CA SER A 13 -21.89 -13.67 -1.63
C SER A 13 -21.36 -12.51 -2.47
N HIS A 14 -21.18 -11.32 -1.87
CA HIS A 14 -20.55 -10.17 -2.54
C HIS A 14 -19.05 -10.36 -2.77
N PHE A 15 -18.33 -11.06 -1.89
CA PHE A 15 -16.92 -11.42 -2.12
C PHE A 15 -16.78 -12.41 -3.29
N SER A 16 -17.66 -13.42 -3.37
CA SER A 16 -17.77 -14.28 -4.56
C SER A 16 -18.21 -13.52 -5.80
N PHE A 17 -19.05 -12.49 -5.69
CA PHE A 17 -19.44 -11.61 -6.80
C PHE A 17 -18.27 -10.73 -7.28
N VAL A 18 -17.40 -10.27 -6.39
CA VAL A 18 -16.14 -9.58 -6.74
C VAL A 18 -15.19 -10.53 -7.48
N LEU A 19 -15.15 -11.81 -7.10
CA LEU A 19 -14.42 -12.86 -7.84
C LEU A 19 -15.10 -13.22 -9.17
N SER A 20 -16.43 -13.18 -9.28
CA SER A 20 -17.13 -13.33 -10.58
C SER A 20 -16.93 -12.11 -11.48
N PHE A 21 -16.84 -10.91 -10.92
CA PHE A 21 -16.41 -9.71 -11.66
C PHE A 21 -14.96 -9.83 -12.15
N GLN A 22 -14.09 -10.55 -11.45
CA GLN A 22 -12.74 -10.84 -11.95
C GLN A 22 -12.75 -11.62 -13.29
N GLU A 23 -13.71 -12.52 -13.51
CA GLU A 23 -13.83 -13.27 -14.77
C GLU A 23 -14.34 -12.40 -15.93
N GLU A 24 -15.29 -11.51 -15.69
CA GLU A 24 -15.81 -10.55 -16.68
C GLU A 24 -14.69 -9.60 -17.16
N TRP A 25 -13.78 -9.20 -16.27
CA TRP A 25 -12.69 -8.26 -16.53
C TRP A 25 -11.38 -8.93 -17.00
N SER A 26 -11.25 -10.25 -16.88
CA SER A 26 -10.12 -11.04 -17.39
C SER A 26 -10.19 -11.26 -18.90
N SER A 27 -11.27 -10.87 -19.58
CA SER A 27 -11.41 -11.05 -21.03
C SER A 27 -10.54 -10.03 -21.78
N PRO A 28 -9.47 -10.45 -22.48
CA PRO A 28 -8.65 -9.53 -23.26
C PRO A 28 -9.50 -8.95 -24.41
N PRO A 29 -9.31 -7.67 -24.79
CA PRO A 29 -9.93 -7.14 -26.00
C PRO A 29 -9.48 -7.97 -27.20
N LYS A 30 -10.43 -8.40 -28.04
CA LYS A 30 -10.15 -9.13 -29.29
C LYS A 30 -9.39 -8.21 -30.25
N VAL A 31 -8.06 -8.24 -30.20
CA VAL A 31 -7.20 -7.55 -31.15
C VAL A 31 -7.25 -8.32 -32.47
N GLY A 32 -7.97 -7.76 -33.44
CA GLY A 32 -7.89 -8.17 -34.85
C GLY A 32 -6.49 -7.92 -35.38
N ARG A 33 -5.74 -9.01 -35.57
CA ARG A 33 -4.36 -8.99 -36.09
C ARG A 33 -4.40 -8.80 -37.61
N ASN A 34 -4.00 -7.63 -38.10
CA ASN A 34 -3.56 -7.43 -39.48
C ASN A 34 -2.35 -6.50 -39.46
N PHE A 35 -1.14 -7.08 -39.51
CA PHE A 35 0.08 -6.36 -39.84
C PHE A 35 0.80 -7.15 -40.93
N LYS A 36 0.78 -6.59 -42.14
CA LYS A 36 1.66 -6.96 -43.26
C LYS A 36 3.07 -6.46 -42.96
N GLY A 37 4.06 -7.31 -43.27
CA GLY A 37 5.47 -6.99 -43.17
C GLY A 37 5.93 -5.93 -44.17
N GLY A 38 7.04 -5.27 -43.82
CA GLY A 38 7.84 -4.42 -44.67
C GLY A 38 9.29 -4.51 -44.20
N GLU A 39 10.16 -4.85 -45.14
CA GLU A 39 11.60 -5.08 -45.01
C GLU A 39 12.38 -3.79 -44.70
N GLU A 40 13.50 -3.90 -43.97
CA GLU A 40 14.56 -2.88 -43.94
C GLU A 40 15.88 -3.48 -44.44
N PRO A 41 16.64 -2.77 -45.31
CA PRO A 41 17.94 -3.23 -45.78
C PRO A 41 19.12 -2.67 -44.99
N ASN A 42 20.19 -3.43 -45.12
CA ASN A 42 21.52 -3.34 -44.53
C ASN A 42 22.34 -2.13 -45.04
N GLY A 43 23.28 -1.60 -44.23
CA GLY A 43 24.35 -0.73 -44.74
C GLY A 43 25.20 0.03 -43.71
N GLY A 44 26.50 -0.25 -43.68
CA GLY A 44 27.53 0.81 -43.74
C GLY A 44 28.37 1.11 -42.49
N VAL A 45 29.65 0.74 -42.58
CA VAL A 45 30.81 1.08 -41.73
C VAL A 45 31.27 2.54 -41.94
N GLY A 46 31.89 3.18 -40.93
CA GLY A 46 32.65 4.43 -41.12
C GLY A 46 33.30 4.99 -39.84
N ASP A 47 34.62 5.21 -39.91
CA ASP A 47 35.59 5.52 -38.85
C ASP A 47 35.61 6.96 -38.28
N ASP A 48 36.28 7.08 -37.12
CA ASP A 48 37.16 8.13 -36.60
C ASP A 48 36.84 9.62 -36.75
N HIS A 49 36.88 10.36 -35.61
CA HIS A 49 37.62 11.63 -35.53
C HIS A 49 37.96 12.05 -34.09
N VAL A 50 39.27 12.25 -33.89
CA VAL A 50 39.98 12.84 -32.75
C VAL A 50 39.75 14.36 -32.69
N LEU A 51 39.51 14.94 -31.50
CA LEU A 51 39.85 16.34 -31.22
C LEU A 51 40.44 16.55 -29.82
N ARG A 52 41.65 17.13 -29.84
CA ARG A 52 42.45 17.68 -28.73
C ARG A 52 41.84 18.98 -28.19
N GLY A 53 41.92 19.21 -26.88
CA GLY A 53 41.58 20.47 -26.22
C GLY A 53 42.44 20.73 -24.98
N ASN A 54 43.10 21.89 -24.96
CA ASN A 54 44.22 22.33 -24.15
C ASN A 54 43.86 22.88 -22.74
N GLY A 55 44.78 22.73 -21.77
CA GLY A 55 45.15 23.77 -20.80
C GLY A 55 44.34 23.97 -19.50
N ASN A 56 44.89 23.53 -18.36
CA ASN A 56 45.35 24.41 -17.26
C ASN A 56 45.69 23.62 -15.98
N ALA A 57 46.97 23.69 -15.61
CA ALA A 57 47.51 23.18 -14.35
C ALA A 57 47.28 24.19 -13.21
N LYS A 58 46.98 23.70 -12.01
CA LYS A 58 47.50 24.23 -10.72
C LYS A 58 47.10 23.33 -9.55
N TYR A 59 48.03 23.21 -8.60
CA TYR A 59 48.03 22.43 -7.35
C TYR A 59 48.49 20.96 -7.43
N ALA A 60 49.81 20.80 -7.56
CA ALA A 60 50.51 19.65 -7.00
C ALA A 60 50.80 19.93 -5.51
N ARG A 61 50.23 19.13 -4.60
CA ARG A 61 50.76 18.93 -3.25
C ARG A 61 51.33 17.51 -3.22
N SER A 62 52.65 17.46 -3.12
CA SER A 62 53.47 16.26 -3.03
C SER A 62 53.09 15.42 -1.81
N THR A 63 52.53 14.24 -2.05
CA THR A 63 52.63 13.09 -1.15
C THR A 63 53.28 11.99 -1.99
N SER A 64 54.50 11.60 -1.62
CA SER A 64 55.26 10.52 -2.26
C SER A 64 54.46 9.22 -2.27
N VAL A 65 54.00 8.80 -3.46
CA VAL A 65 53.32 7.52 -3.67
C VAL A 65 54.37 6.45 -3.97
N PRO A 66 54.38 5.28 -3.30
CA PRO A 66 55.24 4.16 -3.68
C PRO A 66 54.91 3.70 -5.11
N SER A 67 55.94 3.47 -5.91
CA SER A 67 55.84 3.02 -7.29
C SER A 67 55.16 1.64 -7.35
N GLY A 68 53.92 1.57 -7.86
CA GLY A 68 53.22 0.29 -8.02
C GLY A 68 51.70 0.28 -8.16
N ALA A 69 50.97 1.41 -8.15
CA ALA A 69 49.50 1.34 -8.17
C ALA A 69 48.79 2.49 -8.92
N PRO A 70 48.88 2.57 -10.27
CA PRO A 70 48.04 3.49 -11.03
C PRO A 70 46.54 3.18 -10.82
N GLY A 71 46.15 1.89 -10.90
CA GLY A 71 44.73 1.48 -10.92
C GLY A 71 43.96 1.69 -9.61
N GLU A 72 44.59 1.50 -8.45
CA GLU A 72 43.96 1.69 -7.13
C GLU A 72 43.64 3.16 -6.86
N VAL A 73 44.56 4.06 -7.23
CA VAL A 73 44.37 5.51 -7.06
C VAL A 73 43.24 6.02 -7.95
N TYR A 74 43.13 5.53 -9.19
CA TYR A 74 41.99 5.85 -10.06
C TYR A 74 40.67 5.31 -9.49
N ARG A 75 40.63 4.06 -9.04
CA ARG A 75 39.43 3.48 -8.39
C ARG A 75 39.03 4.22 -7.12
N LEU A 76 39.98 4.66 -6.32
CA LEU A 76 39.74 5.45 -5.12
C LEU A 76 39.22 6.84 -5.48
N LYS A 77 39.79 7.51 -6.48
CA LYS A 77 39.27 8.79 -6.98
C LYS A 77 37.85 8.66 -7.53
N GLU A 78 37.56 7.56 -8.23
CA GLU A 78 36.23 7.28 -8.75
C GLU A 78 35.22 6.96 -7.63
N LYS A 79 35.63 6.18 -6.61
CA LYS A 79 34.85 5.94 -5.39
C LYS A 79 34.59 7.22 -4.61
N ILE A 80 35.60 8.08 -4.46
CA ILE A 80 35.48 9.37 -3.78
C ILE A 80 34.61 10.33 -4.61
N ALA A 81 34.73 10.35 -5.94
CA ALA A 81 33.87 11.16 -6.82
C ALA A 81 32.41 10.68 -6.81
N ARG A 82 32.17 9.36 -6.73
CA ARG A 82 30.83 8.78 -6.53
C ARG A 82 30.30 9.08 -5.11
N SER A 83 31.16 9.03 -4.10
CA SER A 83 30.82 9.34 -2.70
C SER A 83 30.63 10.83 -2.44
N ASN A 84 31.23 11.70 -3.26
CA ASN A 84 31.20 13.16 -3.16
C ASN A 84 30.35 13.78 -4.28
N LYS A 85 29.41 13.01 -4.86
CA LYS A 85 28.22 13.61 -5.45
C LYS A 85 27.50 14.27 -4.29
N LYS A 86 27.70 15.59 -4.14
CA LYS A 86 26.83 16.41 -3.28
C LYS A 86 25.40 15.96 -3.57
N PRO A 87 24.58 15.58 -2.57
CA PRO A 87 23.17 15.37 -2.82
C PRO A 87 22.72 16.63 -3.55
N LYS A 88 22.19 16.48 -4.77
CA LYS A 88 21.61 17.62 -5.48
C LYS A 88 20.70 18.28 -4.44
N PRO A 89 20.89 19.58 -4.14
CA PRO A 89 20.05 20.26 -3.16
C PRO A 89 18.64 19.91 -3.57
N SER A 90 17.89 19.29 -2.65
CA SER A 90 16.55 18.77 -2.89
C SER A 90 15.83 19.76 -3.77
N GLU A 91 15.78 19.50 -5.08
CA GLU A 91 14.81 20.19 -5.92
C GLU A 91 13.53 19.83 -5.19
N VAL A 92 12.87 20.84 -4.67
CA VAL A 92 11.52 20.71 -4.15
C VAL A 92 10.73 20.34 -5.40
N GLN A 93 10.76 19.05 -5.76
CA GLN A 93 10.29 18.60 -7.05
C GLN A 93 8.79 18.79 -6.99
N HIS A 94 8.32 19.71 -7.82
CA HIS A 94 6.92 20.05 -7.89
C HIS A 94 6.16 18.81 -8.33
N PHE A 95 5.51 18.13 -7.38
CA PHE A 95 4.58 17.07 -7.72
C PHE A 95 3.49 17.64 -8.62
N THR A 96 3.16 16.91 -9.66
CA THR A 96 2.03 17.24 -10.51
C THR A 96 0.73 17.21 -9.70
N ARG A 97 -0.29 17.93 -10.16
CA ARG A 97 -1.61 17.92 -9.51
C ARG A 97 -2.17 16.51 -9.35
N SER A 98 -1.96 15.63 -10.34
CA SER A 98 -2.41 14.23 -10.30
C SER A 98 -1.69 13.40 -9.23
N GLN A 99 -0.38 13.59 -9.10
CA GLN A 99 0.44 12.98 -8.04
C GLN A 99 -0.02 13.43 -6.65
N TRP A 100 -0.24 14.72 -6.45
CA TRP A 100 -0.76 15.24 -5.17
C TRP A 100 -2.13 14.66 -4.81
N ILE A 101 -3.05 14.58 -5.77
CA ILE A 101 -4.38 14.00 -5.52
C ILE A 101 -4.24 12.51 -5.15
N SER A 102 -3.37 11.75 -5.84
CA SER A 102 -3.11 10.35 -5.51
C SER A 102 -2.48 10.20 -4.12
N LEU A 103 -1.51 11.04 -3.78
CA LEU A 103 -0.86 11.04 -2.47
C LEU A 103 -1.86 11.31 -1.33
N VAL A 104 -2.71 12.32 -1.49
CA VAL A 104 -3.77 12.64 -0.52
C VAL A 104 -4.77 11.48 -0.41
N ALA A 105 -5.12 10.86 -1.54
CA ALA A 105 -6.03 9.71 -1.56
C ALA A 105 -5.46 8.50 -0.79
N LEU A 106 -4.19 8.15 -1.03
CA LEU A 106 -3.47 7.09 -0.32
C LEU A 106 -3.34 7.43 1.17
N GLY A 107 -2.88 8.65 1.50
CA GLY A 107 -2.74 9.10 2.89
C GLY A 107 -4.06 9.12 3.65
N MET A 108 -5.17 9.44 2.99
CA MET A 108 -6.51 9.38 3.60
C MET A 108 -6.94 7.95 3.90
N VAL A 109 -6.63 6.98 3.03
CA VAL A 109 -6.95 5.57 3.31
C VAL A 109 -6.13 5.05 4.49
N ASP A 110 -4.84 5.39 4.52
CA ASP A 110 -3.95 4.99 5.62
C ASP A 110 -4.42 5.63 6.93
N PHE A 111 -4.71 6.93 6.93
CA PHE A 111 -5.24 7.62 8.10
C PHE A 111 -6.51 6.96 8.65
N VAL A 112 -7.52 6.71 7.81
CA VAL A 112 -8.79 6.11 8.24
C VAL A 112 -8.60 4.65 8.68
N GLY A 113 -7.75 3.90 7.98
CA GLY A 113 -7.50 2.48 8.28
C GLY A 113 -6.80 2.30 9.62
N PHE A 114 -5.76 3.09 9.87
CA PHE A 114 -5.02 3.05 11.13
C PHE A 114 -5.77 3.71 12.28
N CYS A 115 -6.63 4.69 12.01
CA CYS A 115 -7.60 5.20 12.98
C CYS A 115 -8.52 4.07 13.46
N SER A 116 -9.06 3.28 12.53
CA SER A 116 -9.91 2.13 12.85
C SER A 116 -9.19 1.06 13.67
N MET A 117 -7.97 0.72 13.27
CA MET A 117 -7.11 -0.22 13.99
C MET A 117 -6.86 0.25 15.43
N SER A 118 -6.55 1.54 15.62
CA SER A 118 -6.18 2.09 16.92
C SER A 118 -7.37 2.20 17.89
N ILE A 119 -8.57 2.51 17.40
CA ILE A 119 -9.80 2.55 18.21
C ILE A 119 -10.07 1.21 18.91
N MET A 120 -9.67 0.11 18.29
CA MET A 120 -9.96 -1.22 18.79
C MET A 120 -9.30 -1.51 20.14
N ALA A 121 -8.06 -1.06 20.35
CA ALA A 121 -7.27 -1.36 21.54
C ALA A 121 -7.93 -0.92 22.87
N PRO A 122 -8.46 0.31 23.02
CA PRO A 122 -9.10 0.75 24.26
C PRO A 122 -10.51 0.16 24.49
N PHE A 123 -11.28 -0.16 23.45
CA PHE A 123 -12.69 -0.54 23.62
C PHE A 123 -12.96 -2.04 23.53
N PHE A 124 -12.21 -2.78 22.71
CA PHE A 124 -12.47 -4.20 22.47
C PHE A 124 -12.24 -5.10 23.70
N PRO A 125 -11.17 -4.95 24.50
CA PRO A 125 -10.98 -5.78 25.69
C PRO A 125 -12.13 -5.66 26.70
N LYS A 126 -12.73 -4.47 26.81
CA LYS A 126 -13.89 -4.23 27.67
C LYS A 126 -15.12 -4.99 27.16
N GLU A 127 -15.42 -4.93 25.87
CA GLU A 127 -16.53 -5.71 25.29
C GLU A 127 -16.31 -7.21 25.38
N ALA A 128 -15.07 -7.68 25.20
CA ALA A 128 -14.73 -9.09 25.38
C ALA A 128 -14.96 -9.54 26.83
N ALA A 129 -14.58 -8.72 27.82
CA ALA A 129 -14.82 -9.01 29.23
C ALA A 129 -16.33 -9.09 29.58
N LEU A 130 -17.18 -8.30 28.92
CA LEU A 130 -18.64 -8.39 29.08
C LEU A 130 -19.23 -9.71 28.54
N LYS A 131 -18.45 -10.48 27.78
CA LYS A 131 -18.80 -11.81 27.24
C LYS A 131 -18.07 -12.94 27.98
N ASP A 132 -17.58 -12.68 29.18
CA ASP A 132 -16.78 -13.60 30.01
C ASP A 132 -15.49 -14.09 29.32
N MET A 133 -14.97 -13.33 28.35
CA MET A 133 -13.71 -13.65 27.69
C MET A 133 -12.52 -13.12 28.48
N SER A 134 -11.44 -13.91 28.51
CA SER A 134 -10.20 -13.51 29.18
C SER A 134 -9.51 -12.35 28.46
N VAL A 135 -8.66 -11.60 29.18
CA VAL A 135 -7.84 -10.54 28.56
C VAL A 135 -6.89 -11.11 27.49
N SER A 136 -6.39 -12.34 27.71
CA SER A 136 -5.57 -13.06 26.73
C SER A 136 -6.30 -13.30 25.41
N TYR A 137 -7.61 -13.50 25.43
CA TYR A 137 -8.42 -13.63 24.22
C TYR A 137 -8.32 -12.39 23.33
N ALA A 138 -8.44 -11.18 23.91
CA ALA A 138 -8.28 -9.94 23.16
C ALA A 138 -6.87 -9.82 22.55
N GLY A 139 -5.84 -10.22 23.31
CA GLY A 139 -4.47 -10.34 22.82
C GLY A 139 -4.36 -11.24 21.58
N PHE A 140 -4.93 -12.45 21.64
CA PHE A 140 -4.94 -13.37 20.50
C PHE A 140 -5.65 -12.81 19.26
N VAL A 141 -6.74 -12.07 19.45
CA VAL A 141 -7.45 -11.41 18.34
C VAL A 141 -6.57 -10.37 17.64
N PHE A 142 -5.85 -9.55 18.42
CA PHE A 142 -4.90 -8.57 17.86
C PHE A 142 -3.72 -9.27 17.14
N SER A 143 -3.16 -10.32 17.75
CA SER A 143 -2.07 -11.09 17.14
C SER A 143 -2.49 -11.81 15.87
N PHE A 144 -3.71 -12.34 15.83
CA PHE A 144 -4.24 -13.03 14.65
C PHE A 144 -4.37 -12.10 13.45
N TYR A 145 -4.84 -10.86 13.67
CA TYR A 145 -4.87 -9.84 12.62
C TYR A 145 -3.47 -9.60 12.04
N ALA A 146 -2.47 -9.37 12.89
CA ALA A 146 -1.10 -9.14 12.46
C ALA A 146 -0.50 -10.34 11.70
N LEU A 147 -0.78 -11.57 12.18
CA LEU A 147 -0.34 -12.80 11.54
C LEU A 147 -0.93 -12.96 10.13
N VAL A 148 -2.24 -12.77 9.97
CA VAL A 148 -2.91 -12.88 8.67
C VAL A 148 -2.42 -11.80 7.72
N MET A 149 -2.23 -10.56 8.20
CA MET A 149 -1.69 -9.46 7.40
C MET A 149 -0.28 -9.79 6.89
N PHE A 150 0.59 -10.28 7.78
CA PHE A 150 1.96 -10.70 7.44
C PHE A 150 2.01 -11.82 6.41
N LEU A 151 1.20 -12.88 6.59
CA LEU A 151 1.17 -14.03 5.67
C LEU A 151 0.57 -13.68 4.30
N SER A 152 -0.39 -12.76 4.25
CA SER A 152 -1.08 -12.39 3.01
C SER A 152 -0.35 -11.33 2.18
N ALA A 153 0.51 -10.51 2.79
CA ALA A 153 1.26 -9.47 2.09
C ALA A 153 2.04 -9.99 0.85
N PRO A 154 2.86 -11.06 0.93
CA PRO A 154 3.55 -11.58 -0.25
C PRO A 154 2.60 -12.20 -1.29
N VAL A 155 1.44 -12.69 -0.86
CA VAL A 155 0.42 -13.26 -1.75
C VAL A 155 -0.19 -12.16 -2.61
N PHE A 156 -0.61 -11.04 -1.99
CA PHE A 156 -1.15 -9.90 -2.74
C PHE A 156 -0.10 -9.25 -3.63
N GLY A 157 1.16 -9.20 -3.21
CA GLY A 157 2.26 -8.73 -4.08
C GLY A 157 2.38 -9.53 -5.38
N LYS A 158 2.18 -10.86 -5.34
CA LYS A 158 2.16 -11.70 -6.54
C LYS A 158 0.88 -11.52 -7.36
N ILE A 159 -0.29 -11.53 -6.72
CA ILE A 159 -1.59 -11.42 -7.39
C ILE A 159 -1.71 -10.10 -8.14
N MET A 160 -1.09 -9.03 -7.63
CA MET A 160 -1.14 -7.70 -8.22
C MET A 160 -0.57 -7.64 -9.65
N SER A 161 0.39 -8.50 -9.97
CA SER A 161 0.98 -8.57 -11.31
C SER A 161 -0.03 -9.06 -12.37
N SER A 162 -1.06 -9.81 -11.97
CA SER A 162 -2.09 -10.37 -12.85
C SER A 162 -3.42 -9.61 -12.75
N ALA A 163 -3.89 -9.34 -11.54
CA ALA A 163 -5.20 -8.72 -11.29
C ALA A 163 -5.19 -7.17 -11.38
N GLY A 164 -4.00 -6.56 -11.33
CA GLY A 164 -3.81 -5.11 -11.35
C GLY A 164 -3.89 -4.44 -9.97
N THR A 165 -3.03 -3.45 -9.75
CA THR A 165 -2.91 -2.71 -8.48
C THR A 165 -4.20 -1.98 -8.09
N LYS A 166 -4.89 -1.36 -9.04
CA LYS A 166 -6.12 -0.61 -8.77
C LYS A 166 -7.22 -1.50 -8.20
N PHE A 167 -7.41 -2.68 -8.80
CA PHE A 167 -8.42 -3.62 -8.35
C PHE A 167 -8.12 -4.13 -6.94
N ILE A 168 -6.87 -4.53 -6.68
CA ILE A 168 -6.44 -5.02 -5.36
C ILE A 168 -6.56 -3.92 -4.30
N PHE A 169 -6.21 -2.67 -4.63
CA PHE A 169 -6.38 -1.54 -3.72
C PHE A 169 -7.85 -1.33 -3.36
N VAL A 170 -8.72 -1.16 -4.37
CA VAL A 170 -10.12 -0.83 -4.12
C VAL A 170 -10.89 -1.98 -3.45
N SER A 171 -10.65 -3.22 -3.88
CA SER A 171 -11.25 -4.39 -3.22
C SER A 171 -10.78 -4.53 -1.77
N GLY A 172 -9.49 -4.28 -1.49
CA GLY A 172 -8.95 -4.27 -0.14
C GLY A 172 -9.64 -3.25 0.76
N VAL A 173 -9.75 -2.00 0.31
CA VAL A 173 -10.44 -0.92 1.03
C VAL A 173 -11.90 -1.27 1.31
N PHE A 174 -12.62 -1.79 0.30
CA PHE A 174 -14.01 -2.18 0.44
C PHE A 174 -14.20 -3.33 1.45
N VAL A 175 -13.34 -4.36 1.39
CA VAL A 175 -13.37 -5.49 2.32
C VAL A 175 -13.06 -5.03 3.73
N THR A 176 -12.02 -4.21 3.94
CA THR A 176 -11.68 -3.66 5.26
C THR A 176 -12.82 -2.82 5.81
N GLY A 177 -13.38 -1.89 5.03
CA GLY A 177 -14.51 -1.07 5.46
C GLY A 177 -15.74 -1.89 5.84
N THR A 178 -16.06 -2.92 5.05
CA THR A 178 -17.18 -3.83 5.33
C THR A 178 -16.93 -4.65 6.59
N CYS A 179 -15.74 -5.23 6.75
CA CYS A 179 -15.38 -5.98 7.94
C CYS A 179 -15.39 -5.10 9.19
N ASN A 180 -15.01 -3.82 9.06
CA ASN A 180 -15.07 -2.87 10.15
C ASN A 180 -16.52 -2.61 10.61
N VAL A 181 -17.44 -2.38 9.68
CA VAL A 181 -18.88 -2.27 10.00
C VAL A 181 -19.40 -3.56 10.65
N LEU A 182 -19.02 -4.73 10.11
CA LEU A 182 -19.37 -6.01 10.70
C LEU A 182 -18.82 -6.15 12.13
N PHE A 183 -17.61 -5.66 12.38
CA PHE A 183 -17.00 -5.67 13.70
C PHE A 183 -17.83 -4.91 14.74
N GLY A 184 -18.40 -3.76 14.36
CA GLY A 184 -19.32 -3.00 15.21
C GLY A 184 -20.63 -3.74 15.53
N LEU A 185 -21.02 -4.76 14.75
CA LEU A 185 -22.22 -5.59 14.99
C LEU A 185 -21.97 -6.76 15.95
N LEU A 186 -20.72 -7.11 16.26
CA LEU A 186 -20.38 -8.27 17.12
C LEU A 186 -21.05 -8.23 18.51
N PRO A 187 -21.17 -7.09 19.21
CA PRO A 187 -21.78 -7.08 20.54
C PRO A 187 -23.23 -7.59 20.56
N GLN A 188 -23.94 -7.54 19.42
CA GLN A 188 -25.32 -8.03 19.28
C GLN A 188 -25.42 -9.56 19.33
N ILE A 189 -24.31 -10.28 19.21
CA ILE A 189 -24.25 -11.73 19.27
C ILE A 189 -24.37 -12.16 20.74
N ARG A 190 -25.43 -12.89 21.09
CA ARG A 190 -25.69 -13.32 22.48
C ARG A 190 -24.84 -14.51 22.91
N SER A 191 -24.44 -15.37 21.98
CA SER A 191 -23.67 -16.58 22.27
C SER A 191 -22.17 -16.27 22.33
N ASN A 192 -21.52 -16.66 23.44
CA ASN A 192 -20.09 -16.44 23.68
C ASN A 192 -19.21 -17.19 22.66
N SER A 193 -19.57 -18.43 22.33
CA SER A 193 -18.85 -19.24 21.34
C SER A 193 -18.96 -18.66 19.93
N GLU A 194 -20.15 -18.17 19.56
CA GLU A 194 -20.34 -17.51 18.26
C GLU A 194 -19.58 -16.20 18.19
N PHE A 195 -19.65 -15.36 19.23
CA PHE A 195 -18.88 -14.12 19.31
C PHE A 195 -17.39 -14.39 19.06
N ALA A 196 -16.84 -15.44 19.67
CA ALA A 196 -15.44 -15.77 19.53
C ALA A 196 -15.06 -16.15 18.09
N ILE A 197 -15.86 -17.01 17.44
CA ILE A 197 -15.63 -17.46 16.07
C ILE A 197 -15.76 -16.28 15.10
N TYR A 198 -16.84 -15.49 15.20
CA TYR A 198 -17.06 -14.35 14.31
C TYR A 198 -16.01 -13.27 14.48
N CYS A 199 -15.48 -13.07 15.70
CA CYS A 199 -14.39 -12.14 15.93
C CYS A 199 -13.13 -12.51 15.14
N PHE A 200 -12.70 -13.77 15.21
CA PHE A 200 -11.56 -14.24 14.42
C PHE A 200 -11.84 -14.20 12.92
N LEU A 201 -13.04 -14.59 12.47
CA LEU A 201 -13.40 -14.54 11.05
C LEU A 201 -13.39 -13.12 10.49
N VAL A 202 -14.07 -12.18 11.17
CA VAL A 202 -14.10 -10.77 10.75
C VAL A 202 -12.70 -10.17 10.78
N ARG A 203 -11.90 -10.48 11.80
CA ARG A 203 -10.52 -9.99 11.90
C ARG A 203 -9.58 -10.55 10.84
N GLY A 204 -9.71 -11.83 10.52
CA GLY A 204 -8.95 -12.44 9.44
C GLY A 204 -9.27 -11.79 8.10
N MET A 205 -10.57 -11.60 7.81
CA MET A 205 -11.01 -10.94 6.58
C MET A 205 -10.59 -9.46 6.52
N GLU A 206 -10.68 -8.74 7.63
CA GLU A 206 -10.22 -7.36 7.75
C GLU A 206 -8.71 -7.26 7.47
N ALA A 207 -7.92 -8.19 8.01
CA ALA A 207 -6.47 -8.28 7.79
C ALA A 207 -6.12 -8.57 6.33
N LEU A 208 -6.89 -9.43 5.65
CA LEU A 208 -6.72 -9.68 4.21
C LEU A 208 -6.98 -8.40 3.39
N GLY A 209 -8.07 -7.69 3.68
CA GLY A 209 -8.35 -6.41 3.02
C GLY A 209 -7.27 -5.37 3.30
N ALA A 210 -6.79 -5.31 4.54
CA ALA A 210 -5.76 -4.36 4.96
C ALA A 210 -4.41 -4.62 4.29
N SER A 211 -4.02 -5.89 4.22
CA SER A 211 -2.84 -6.32 3.49
C SER A 211 -2.94 -5.99 2.00
N ALA A 212 -4.10 -6.21 1.38
CA ALA A 212 -4.33 -5.90 -0.03
C ALA A 212 -4.16 -4.41 -0.35
N PHE A 213 -4.85 -3.51 0.37
CA PHE A 213 -4.74 -2.08 0.08
C PHE A 213 -3.37 -1.51 0.48
N SER A 214 -2.76 -1.98 1.59
CA SER A 214 -1.45 -1.50 2.03
C SER A 214 -0.34 -1.89 1.04
N THR A 215 -0.35 -3.15 0.57
CA THR A 215 0.58 -3.61 -0.47
C THR A 215 0.39 -2.81 -1.77
N ALA A 216 -0.86 -2.54 -2.15
CA ALA A 216 -1.15 -1.79 -3.36
C ALA A 216 -0.77 -0.29 -3.24
N SER A 217 -0.93 0.30 -2.05
CA SER A 217 -0.48 1.65 -1.74
C SER A 217 1.03 1.79 -1.97
N PHE A 218 1.81 0.84 -1.47
CA PHE A 218 3.27 0.82 -1.66
C PHE A 218 3.66 0.73 -3.15
N VAL A 219 2.98 -0.11 -3.93
CA VAL A 219 3.19 -0.22 -5.37
C VAL A 219 2.85 1.11 -6.07
N TYR A 220 1.74 1.75 -5.72
CA TYR A 220 1.41 3.08 -6.24
C TYR A 220 2.50 4.11 -5.95
N VAL A 221 3.08 4.11 -4.75
CA VAL A 221 4.15 5.06 -4.40
C VAL A 221 5.38 4.85 -5.27
N ILE A 222 5.81 3.60 -5.48
CA ILE A 222 6.98 3.29 -6.32
C ILE A 222 6.75 3.73 -7.77
N HIS A 223 5.53 3.54 -8.29
CA HIS A 223 5.23 3.88 -9.69
C HIS A 223 4.98 5.36 -9.93
N LEU A 224 4.31 6.05 -9.00
CA LEU A 224 3.96 7.46 -9.14
C LEU A 224 5.09 8.40 -8.70
N PHE A 225 5.99 7.94 -7.82
CA PHE A 225 7.04 8.77 -7.23
C PHE A 225 8.40 8.06 -7.24
N PRO A 226 8.89 7.55 -8.39
CA PRO A 226 10.13 6.76 -8.45
C PRO A 226 11.36 7.51 -7.91
N ASP A 227 11.41 8.83 -8.08
CA ASP A 227 12.52 9.67 -7.61
C ASP A 227 12.42 10.06 -6.13
N ASN A 228 11.24 9.92 -5.50
CA ASN A 228 10.95 10.44 -4.16
C ASN A 228 10.24 9.42 -3.24
N VAL A 229 10.39 8.12 -3.50
CA VAL A 229 9.71 7.04 -2.76
C VAL A 229 9.86 7.21 -1.24
N GLY A 230 11.08 7.45 -0.74
CA GLY A 230 11.33 7.60 0.69
C GLY A 230 10.61 8.79 1.33
N ALA A 231 10.58 9.94 0.65
CA ALA A 231 9.88 11.13 1.15
C ALA A 231 8.37 10.92 1.17
N VAL A 232 7.82 10.31 0.13
CA VAL A 232 6.39 10.04 0.01
C VAL A 232 5.93 8.99 1.02
N LEU A 233 6.69 7.91 1.21
CA LEU A 233 6.43 6.94 2.27
C LEU A 233 6.50 7.61 3.65
N GLY A 234 7.46 8.51 3.90
CA GLY A 234 7.52 9.28 5.14
C GLY A 234 6.26 10.14 5.38
N ILE A 235 5.70 10.73 4.33
CA ILE A 235 4.42 11.46 4.41
C ILE A 235 3.27 10.49 4.74
N LEU A 236 3.18 9.35 4.07
CA LEU A 236 2.15 8.34 4.35
C LEU A 236 2.25 7.78 5.77
N GLU A 237 3.45 7.46 6.24
CA GLU A 237 3.71 7.04 7.63
C GLU A 237 3.33 8.13 8.64
N THR A 238 3.42 9.41 8.26
CA THR A 238 2.89 10.50 9.08
C THR A 238 1.36 10.40 9.20
N PHE A 239 0.64 10.12 8.11
CA PHE A 239 -0.80 9.85 8.16
C PHE A 239 -1.15 8.61 9.00
N VAL A 240 -0.35 7.55 8.90
CA VAL A 240 -0.47 6.34 9.75
C VAL A 240 -0.34 6.72 11.23
N GLY A 241 0.72 7.43 11.60
CA GLY A 241 0.96 7.88 12.98
C GLY A 241 -0.13 8.82 13.50
N LEU A 242 -0.62 9.72 12.66
CA LEU A 242 -1.76 10.59 12.98
C LEU A 242 -3.04 9.77 13.19
N GLY A 243 -3.32 8.78 12.35
CA GLY A 243 -4.46 7.88 12.50
C GLY A 243 -4.38 7.10 13.80
N MET A 244 -3.21 6.54 14.13
CA MET A 244 -2.99 5.83 15.39
C MET A 244 -3.17 6.73 16.62
N SER A 245 -2.76 8.00 16.53
CA SER A 245 -2.84 8.96 17.64
C SER A 245 -4.25 9.52 17.84
N ILE A 246 -4.92 9.90 16.74
CA ILE A 246 -6.28 10.48 16.76
C ILE A 246 -7.32 9.40 17.02
N GLY A 247 -7.06 8.15 16.62
CA GLY A 247 -7.97 7.02 16.74
C GLY A 247 -8.63 6.92 18.12
N PRO A 248 -7.90 6.68 19.21
CA PRO A 248 -8.48 6.51 20.55
C PRO A 248 -9.26 7.73 21.03
N ALA A 249 -8.80 8.95 20.71
CA ALA A 249 -9.49 10.19 21.08
C ALA A 249 -10.83 10.32 20.34
N LEU A 250 -10.83 10.13 19.02
CA LEU A 250 -12.04 10.14 18.20
C LEU A 250 -12.99 9.00 18.60
N GLY A 251 -12.44 7.79 18.77
CA GLY A 251 -13.18 6.62 19.21
C GLY A 251 -13.83 6.79 20.57
N GLY A 252 -13.18 7.47 21.52
CA GLY A 252 -13.75 7.78 22.83
C GLY A 252 -14.96 8.71 22.76
N ILE A 253 -14.89 9.74 21.91
CA ILE A 253 -16.02 10.65 21.65
C ILE A 253 -17.16 9.89 20.99
N LEU A 254 -16.90 9.07 19.98
CA LEU A 254 -17.94 8.29 19.30
C LEU A 254 -18.52 7.22 20.22
N TYR A 255 -17.70 6.57 21.05
CA TYR A 255 -18.12 5.55 22.00
C TYR A 255 -19.04 6.13 23.09
N SER A 256 -18.80 7.36 23.56
CA SER A 256 -19.65 7.98 24.59
C SER A 256 -21.05 8.33 24.08
N ILE A 257 -21.18 8.61 22.77
CA ILE A 257 -22.46 8.99 22.14
C ILE A 257 -23.26 7.76 21.72
N GLY A 258 -22.63 6.76 21.10
CA GLY A 258 -23.32 5.63 20.46
C GLY A 258 -22.79 4.24 20.82
N GLY A 259 -21.97 4.14 21.87
CA GLY A 259 -21.41 2.88 22.35
C GLY A 259 -20.38 2.26 21.41
N PHE A 260 -20.11 0.98 21.61
CA PHE A 260 -19.05 0.26 20.88
C PHE A 260 -19.22 0.27 19.37
N ALA A 261 -20.45 0.20 18.87
CA ALA A 261 -20.69 0.03 17.44
C ALA A 261 -20.40 1.30 16.63
N LEU A 262 -20.64 2.49 17.21
CA LEU A 262 -20.63 3.76 16.48
C LEU A 262 -19.24 4.11 15.87
N PRO A 263 -18.11 3.99 16.60
CA PRO A 263 -16.78 4.20 16.03
C PRO A 263 -16.50 3.38 14.77
N PHE A 264 -16.81 2.08 14.82
CA PHE A 264 -16.55 1.16 13.71
C PHE A 264 -17.52 1.37 12.53
N TYR A 265 -18.77 1.75 12.80
CA TYR A 265 -19.70 2.13 11.73
C TYR A 265 -19.23 3.36 10.99
N ILE A 266 -18.89 4.44 11.69
CA ILE A 266 -18.51 5.69 11.05
C ILE A 266 -17.24 5.49 10.20
N LEU A 267 -16.21 4.84 10.74
CA LEU A 267 -14.97 4.60 9.99
C LEU A 267 -15.15 3.58 8.87
N GLY A 268 -15.93 2.51 9.10
CA GLY A 268 -16.22 1.51 8.08
C GLY A 268 -17.03 2.07 6.90
N PHE A 269 -18.07 2.86 7.18
CA PHE A 269 -18.82 3.57 6.14
C PHE A 269 -17.95 4.61 5.43
N LEU A 270 -17.10 5.34 6.15
CA LEU A 270 -16.17 6.29 5.54
C LEU A 270 -15.23 5.60 4.54
N MET A 271 -14.65 4.45 4.91
CA MET A 271 -13.84 3.63 4.00
C MET A 271 -14.63 3.21 2.74
N ILE A 272 -15.85 2.73 2.90
CA ILE A 272 -16.71 2.33 1.78
C ILE A 272 -17.07 3.53 0.90
N LEU A 273 -17.34 4.69 1.49
CA LEU A 273 -17.68 5.92 0.75
C LEU A 273 -16.49 6.46 -0.05
N LEU A 274 -15.26 6.16 0.35
CA LEU A 274 -14.05 6.56 -0.38
C LEU A 274 -13.74 5.66 -1.59
N VAL A 275 -14.31 4.44 -1.66
CA VAL A 275 -14.17 3.52 -2.80
C VAL A 275 -14.44 4.17 -4.17
N PRO A 276 -15.59 4.83 -4.42
CA PRO A 276 -15.84 5.49 -5.70
C PRO A 276 -14.82 6.59 -5.99
N VAL A 277 -14.36 7.32 -4.97
CA VAL A 277 -13.31 8.35 -5.13
C VAL A 277 -12.02 7.70 -5.63
N TYR A 278 -11.60 6.57 -5.05
CA TYR A 278 -10.42 5.83 -5.48
C TYR A 278 -10.55 5.25 -6.89
N LEU A 279 -11.76 4.83 -7.28
CA LEU A 279 -12.03 4.39 -8.65
C LEU A 279 -11.85 5.51 -9.68
N HIS A 280 -12.16 6.76 -9.33
CA HIS A 280 -11.97 7.89 -10.25
C HIS A 280 -10.56 8.49 -10.20
N VAL A 281 -9.94 8.52 -9.03
CA VAL A 281 -8.64 9.18 -8.81
C VAL A 281 -7.46 8.32 -9.24
N LEU A 282 -7.44 7.03 -8.89
CA LEU A 282 -6.25 6.21 -9.05
C LEU A 282 -6.08 5.71 -10.50
N PRO A 283 -4.85 5.77 -11.05
CA PRO A 283 -4.59 5.28 -12.39
C PRO A 283 -4.71 3.76 -12.48
N HIS A 284 -5.15 3.26 -13.63
CA HIS A 284 -5.44 1.85 -13.87
C HIS A 284 -4.15 1.00 -14.03
N ASN A 285 -3.09 1.58 -14.60
CA ASN A 285 -1.89 0.85 -15.00
C ASN A 285 -0.67 1.25 -14.17
N SER A 286 -0.44 0.58 -13.04
CA SER A 286 0.89 0.43 -12.43
C SER A 286 1.44 -0.94 -12.80
N ILE A 287 1.50 -1.22 -14.11
CA ILE A 287 2.11 -2.45 -14.61
C ILE A 287 3.61 -2.30 -14.45
N VAL A 288 4.22 -3.29 -13.79
CA VAL A 288 5.65 -3.49 -13.67
C VAL A 288 6.22 -3.62 -15.09
N MET A 289 6.61 -2.49 -15.69
CA MET A 289 7.58 -2.50 -16.79
C MET A 289 8.92 -2.84 -16.15
N THR A 290 9.16 -4.14 -15.94
CA THR A 290 10.50 -4.65 -15.68
C THR A 290 11.32 -4.22 -16.89
N LYS A 291 12.07 -3.14 -16.74
CA LYS A 291 13.05 -2.73 -17.74
C LYS A 291 14.14 -3.79 -17.68
N SER A 292 14.02 -4.86 -18.47
CA SER A 292 15.13 -5.74 -18.78
C SER A 292 16.18 -4.87 -19.46
N TYR A 293 17.19 -4.50 -18.67
CA TYR A 293 18.46 -3.97 -19.13
C TYR A 293 19.31 -5.10 -19.70
#